data_AF-A0A2M8BT85-F1
#
_entry.id   AF-A0A2M8BT85-F1
#
_cell.length_a   1.000
_cell.length_b   1.000
_cell.length_c   1.000
_cell.angle_alpha   90.00
_cell.angle_beta   90.00
_cell.angle_gamma   90.00
#
_symmetry.space_group_name_H-M   'P 1'
#
loop_
_entity.id
_entity.type
_entity.pdbx_description
1 polymer ?
#
loop_
_entity_poly.entity_id
_entity_poly.type
_entity_poly.pdbx_seq_one_letter_code
_entity_poly.pdbx_strand_id
1 'polypeptide(L)'
;MCTLIEMGLKYLNLGIDNMDKLYLAKWNNRFGEAGVEILGKKFDPVMTGHHENHIGSSFPSGFEDSLIVCADGGSEDGTSKIYLKKGDKVELLEDLDDTPMTGKFFGTLTQMIIWPTVGRAHNTYPGKTMGLAALGVEDGELSELVRENWREINKLHFNGCDHLLELFSLSKNYDKPWEDERRRNLALVGQNFWVDSFYKKILSYSDLSKNVSLVGGCALNVVLNTKLLESRAFDNVYISPVSGDPGQSLGAILFHNPKVKCEYPYLGRGFGDLDQVPEKLVQDLLDHKIIAWYQGRSEVGARALGHRSFIGLADSLEMRDKLSQKVKKREPYRPVASIVASEFTEKFFDFRPGGSPHMTFSPKVKENTKSLAPAIVHFDGTSRVQTMMESDNPVLHRVLVKIGELTGVPILMNSSFNVMNEPIIDTPEDAFRNFFNSEADVLYINGKRYEK
;
A
#
# COMPACT_ATOMS: atom_id res chain seq x y z
N MET A 1 21.54 3.82 -11.09
CA MET A 1 21.60 4.21 -9.67
C MET A 1 22.22 5.59 -9.49
N CYS A 2 23.39 5.88 -10.10
CA CYS A 2 23.91 7.26 -10.18
C CYS A 2 22.89 8.25 -10.76
N THR A 3 22.08 7.80 -11.73
CA THR A 3 20.96 8.57 -12.29
C THR A 3 19.87 8.94 -11.28
N LEU A 4 19.50 8.07 -10.34
CA LEU A 4 18.45 8.39 -9.36
C LEU A 4 18.95 9.37 -8.29
N ILE A 5 20.19 9.19 -7.83
CA ILE A 5 20.82 10.10 -6.86
C ILE A 5 21.02 11.47 -7.51
N GLU A 6 21.54 11.50 -8.75
CA GLU A 6 21.71 12.74 -9.51
C GLU A 6 20.36 13.44 -9.75
N MET A 7 19.31 12.70 -10.10
CA MET A 7 17.96 13.25 -10.25
C MET A 7 17.43 13.84 -8.93
N GLY A 8 17.63 13.14 -7.80
CA GLY A 8 17.24 13.62 -6.47
C GLY A 8 17.98 14.91 -6.08
N LEU A 9 19.30 14.94 -6.28
CA LEU A 9 20.12 16.13 -6.03
C LEU A 9 19.71 17.32 -6.91
N LYS A 10 19.53 17.09 -8.22
CA LYS A 10 19.04 18.13 -9.14
C LYS A 10 17.67 18.66 -8.72
N TYR A 11 16.77 17.77 -8.32
CA TYR A 11 15.44 18.17 -7.85
C TYR A 11 15.50 19.06 -6.59
N LEU A 12 16.41 18.76 -5.67
CA LEU A 12 16.63 19.58 -4.47
C LEU A 12 17.47 20.84 -4.74
N ASN A 13 17.91 21.06 -5.98
CA ASN A 13 18.88 22.09 -6.35
C ASN A 13 20.17 22.00 -5.52
N LEU A 14 20.66 20.77 -5.32
CA LEU A 14 21.87 20.44 -4.58
C LEU A 14 22.88 19.72 -5.48
N GLY A 15 24.16 19.77 -5.09
CA GLY A 15 25.25 18.98 -5.68
C GLY A 15 25.66 17.82 -4.79
N ILE A 16 26.50 16.93 -5.32
CA ILE A 16 27.04 15.79 -4.56
C ILE A 16 27.85 16.24 -3.33
N ASP A 17 28.44 17.43 -3.39
CA ASP A 17 29.22 18.01 -2.28
C ASP A 17 28.34 18.31 -1.05
N ASN A 18 27.03 18.50 -1.23
CA ASN A 18 26.08 18.69 -0.14
C ASN A 18 25.71 17.39 0.61
N MET A 19 26.14 16.22 0.12
CA MET A 19 25.93 14.96 0.82
C MET A 19 27.09 14.69 1.79
N ASP A 20 26.82 14.73 3.10
CA ASP A 20 27.84 14.47 4.12
C ASP A 20 28.03 12.99 4.42
N LYS A 21 26.95 12.21 4.36
CA LYS A 21 26.92 10.79 4.74
C LYS A 21 26.16 9.97 3.70
N LEU A 22 26.58 8.72 3.55
CA LEU A 22 25.92 7.71 2.73
C LEU A 22 25.51 6.56 3.63
N TYR A 23 24.21 6.25 3.69
CA TYR A 23 23.71 5.03 4.31
C TYR A 23 23.48 3.99 3.21
N LEU A 24 24.03 2.80 3.40
CA LEU A 24 24.02 1.76 2.38
C LEU A 24 23.54 0.44 2.98
N ALA A 25 22.39 -0.05 2.51
CA ALA A 25 21.87 -1.34 2.94
C ALA A 25 22.83 -2.47 2.56
N LYS A 26 23.04 -3.44 3.47
CA LYS A 26 23.89 -4.62 3.23
C LYS A 26 23.27 -5.57 2.21
N TRP A 27 21.96 -5.84 2.32
CA TRP A 27 21.23 -6.66 1.36
C TRP A 27 21.41 -6.21 -0.09
N ASN A 28 21.78 -7.13 -0.98
CA ASN A 28 21.91 -6.86 -2.42
C ASN A 28 22.81 -5.65 -2.77
N ASN A 29 23.74 -5.29 -1.87
CA ASN A 29 24.68 -4.20 -2.10
C ASN A 29 25.63 -4.54 -3.26
N ARG A 30 25.78 -3.60 -4.20
CA ARG A 30 26.67 -3.74 -5.36
C ARG A 30 27.99 -2.98 -5.22
N PHE A 31 28.13 -2.11 -4.21
CA PHE A 31 29.28 -1.21 -4.08
C PHE A 31 30.34 -1.70 -3.09
N GLY A 32 30.10 -2.83 -2.41
CA GLY A 32 30.96 -3.29 -1.32
C GLY A 32 30.80 -2.46 -0.04
N GLU A 33 31.63 -2.75 0.97
CA GLU A 33 31.47 -2.18 2.33
C GLU A 33 32.35 -0.96 2.59
N ALA A 34 33.34 -0.64 1.74
CA ALA A 34 34.28 0.46 1.95
C ALA A 34 34.59 1.21 0.65
N GLY A 35 34.74 2.54 0.74
CA GLY A 35 35.24 3.38 -0.36
C GLY A 35 34.30 3.45 -1.56
N VAL A 36 33.03 3.80 -1.31
CA VAL A 36 32.00 3.90 -2.35
C VAL A 36 32.09 5.25 -3.05
N GLU A 37 32.27 5.25 -4.36
CA GLU A 37 32.30 6.49 -5.15
C GLU A 37 30.96 6.71 -5.86
N ILE A 38 30.34 7.87 -5.59
CA ILE A 38 29.07 8.29 -6.21
C ILE A 38 29.29 9.67 -6.81
N LEU A 39 29.03 9.80 -8.11
CA LEU A 39 29.17 11.07 -8.86
C LEU A 39 30.54 11.76 -8.62
N GLY A 40 31.62 10.98 -8.50
CA GLY A 40 32.99 11.47 -8.30
C GLY A 40 33.38 11.77 -6.84
N LYS A 41 32.43 11.75 -5.89
CA LYS A 41 32.72 11.90 -4.45
C LYS A 41 32.84 10.52 -3.80
N LYS A 42 33.91 10.30 -3.05
CA LYS A 42 34.12 9.09 -2.27
C LYS A 42 33.46 9.21 -0.90
N PHE A 43 32.76 8.16 -0.51
CA PHE A 43 32.09 8.01 0.76
C PHE A 43 32.65 6.78 1.48
N ASP A 44 32.76 6.91 2.80
CA ASP A 44 32.82 5.76 3.69
C ASP A 44 31.38 5.49 4.16
N PRO A 45 30.69 4.49 3.60
CA PRO A 45 29.27 4.31 3.86
C PRO A 45 29.01 3.79 5.28
N VAL A 46 27.93 4.27 5.89
CA VAL A 46 27.34 3.60 7.06
C VAL A 46 26.54 2.42 6.55
N MET A 47 27.04 1.21 6.81
CA MET A 47 26.37 -0.03 6.42
C MET A 47 25.16 -0.30 7.32
N THR A 48 23.98 -0.47 6.73
CA THR A 48 22.73 -0.63 7.47
C THR A 48 22.10 -2.01 7.23
N GLY A 49 21.38 -2.53 8.24
CA GLY A 49 20.63 -3.80 8.13
C GLY A 49 19.27 -3.62 7.44
N HIS A 50 18.78 -4.66 6.79
CA HIS A 50 17.51 -4.62 6.07
C HIS A 50 16.30 -4.39 7.00
N HIS A 51 16.19 -5.16 8.08
CA HIS A 51 15.09 -4.98 9.04
C HIS A 51 15.24 -3.68 9.82
N GLU A 52 16.47 -3.26 10.11
CA GLU A 52 16.76 -1.97 10.73
C GLU A 52 16.16 -0.81 9.92
N ASN A 53 16.38 -0.82 8.60
CA ASN A 53 15.82 0.17 7.70
C ASN A 53 14.29 0.13 7.70
N HIS A 54 13.67 -1.05 7.59
CA HIS A 54 12.20 -1.17 7.67
C HIS A 54 11.67 -0.57 8.97
N ILE A 55 12.29 -0.88 10.11
CA ILE A 55 11.94 -0.35 11.44
C ILE A 55 12.03 1.18 11.46
N GLY A 56 13.08 1.78 10.90
CA GLY A 56 13.22 3.23 10.83
C GLY A 56 12.05 3.94 10.13
N SER A 57 11.41 3.28 9.16
CA SER A 57 10.21 3.83 8.50
C SER A 57 9.00 3.98 9.42
N SER A 58 9.01 3.34 10.60
CA SER A 58 7.96 3.48 11.63
C SER A 58 8.14 4.69 12.55
N PHE A 59 9.34 5.27 12.61
CA PHE A 59 9.66 6.33 13.59
C PHE A 59 8.82 7.61 13.42
N PRO A 60 8.38 8.00 12.21
CA PRO A 60 7.44 9.10 12.03
C PRO A 60 6.06 8.91 12.69
N SER A 61 5.75 7.72 13.23
CA SER A 61 4.60 7.53 14.12
C SER A 61 4.66 8.38 15.40
N GLY A 62 5.86 8.78 15.83
CA GLY A 62 6.07 9.50 17.09
C GLY A 62 5.89 8.65 18.34
N PHE A 63 5.74 7.32 18.21
CA PHE A 63 5.57 6.44 19.36
C PHE A 63 6.90 6.24 20.11
N GLU A 64 6.96 6.73 21.35
CA GLU A 64 8.08 6.47 22.27
C GLU A 64 8.13 4.99 22.68
N ASP A 65 6.97 4.35 22.79
CA ASP A 65 6.81 2.93 23.09
C ASP A 65 5.96 2.26 22.01
N SER A 66 6.44 1.20 21.38
CA SER A 66 5.70 0.45 20.35
C SER A 66 6.20 -0.98 20.24
N LEU A 67 5.27 -1.94 20.07
CA LEU A 67 5.62 -3.16 19.38
C LEU A 67 5.89 -2.82 17.92
N ILE A 68 6.95 -3.35 17.33
CA ILE A 68 7.24 -3.20 15.91
C ILE A 68 7.26 -4.58 15.29
N VAL A 69 6.39 -4.80 14.31
CA VAL A 69 6.32 -6.04 13.54
C VAL A 69 6.96 -5.75 12.19
N CYS A 70 8.18 -6.22 11.99
CA CYS A 70 8.80 -6.22 10.67
C CYS A 70 8.34 -7.49 9.96
N ALA A 71 7.35 -7.36 9.08
CA ALA A 71 6.72 -8.46 8.36
C ALA A 71 7.21 -8.47 6.91
N ASP A 72 8.15 -9.37 6.59
CA ASP A 72 8.88 -9.32 5.32
C ASP A 72 8.93 -10.65 4.56
N GLY A 73 9.35 -10.58 3.29
CA GLY A 73 9.54 -11.73 2.40
C GLY A 73 10.88 -12.44 2.59
N GLY A 74 11.95 -11.71 2.89
CA GLY A 74 13.28 -12.28 3.11
C GLY A 74 14.43 -11.32 2.84
N SER A 75 15.40 -11.32 3.75
CA SER A 75 16.64 -10.54 3.72
C SER A 75 17.78 -11.31 4.44
N GLU A 76 18.92 -10.65 4.66
CA GLU A 76 20.01 -11.13 5.52
C GLU A 76 19.59 -11.23 6.98
N ASP A 77 18.55 -10.49 7.37
CA ASP A 77 17.97 -10.49 8.70
C ASP A 77 16.84 -11.52 8.83
N GLY A 78 16.69 -12.45 7.87
CA GLY A 78 15.58 -13.40 7.87
C GLY A 78 14.32 -12.86 7.22
N THR A 79 13.15 -13.21 7.76
CA THR A 79 11.83 -12.88 7.19
C THR A 79 11.03 -11.96 8.09
N SER A 80 10.34 -12.49 9.11
CA SER A 80 9.49 -11.67 9.95
C SER A 80 9.96 -11.73 11.39
N LYS A 81 9.93 -10.59 12.07
CA LYS A 81 10.40 -10.45 13.44
C LYS A 81 9.53 -9.48 14.22
N ILE A 82 9.43 -9.71 15.53
CA ILE A 82 8.75 -8.81 16.47
C ILE A 82 9.79 -8.15 17.36
N TYR A 83 9.71 -6.84 17.46
CA TYR A 83 10.58 -6.01 18.28
C TYR A 83 9.75 -5.18 19.27
N LEU A 84 10.40 -4.75 20.34
CA LEU A 84 9.89 -3.74 21.27
C LEU A 84 10.76 -2.49 21.16
N LYS A 85 10.12 -1.35 20.87
CA LYS A 85 10.75 -0.03 20.93
C LYS A 85 10.43 0.63 22.27
N LYS A 86 11.46 1.14 22.96
CA LYS A 86 11.33 2.01 24.16
C LYS A 86 12.32 3.18 24.02
N GLY A 87 11.81 4.38 23.80
CA GLY A 87 12.62 5.54 23.42
C GLY A 87 13.35 5.26 22.10
N ASP A 88 14.65 5.50 22.07
CA ASP A 88 15.52 5.24 20.91
C ASP A 88 16.00 3.77 20.81
N LYS A 89 15.67 2.91 21.79
CA LYS A 89 16.12 1.51 21.80
C LYS A 89 15.09 0.61 21.13
N VAL A 90 15.57 -0.31 20.30
CA VAL A 90 14.76 -1.37 19.68
C VAL A 90 15.37 -2.72 20.04
N GLU A 91 14.57 -3.59 20.67
CA GLU A 91 14.97 -4.92 21.13
C GLU A 91 14.19 -6.00 20.38
N LEU A 92 14.87 -7.03 19.90
CA LEU A 92 14.23 -8.19 19.28
C LEU A 92 13.54 -9.03 20.36
N LEU A 93 12.23 -9.23 20.22
CA LEU A 93 11.45 -10.12 21.09
C LEU A 93 11.35 -11.54 20.54
N GLU A 94 11.07 -11.68 19.24
CA GLU A 94 10.86 -12.99 18.63
C GLU A 94 11.26 -13.01 17.15
N ASP A 95 11.92 -14.10 16.76
CA ASP A 95 12.21 -14.47 15.37
C ASP A 95 11.09 -15.40 14.86
N LEU A 96 10.46 -15.04 13.73
CA LEU A 96 9.32 -15.77 13.17
C LEU A 96 9.67 -16.53 11.88
N ASP A 97 10.95 -16.74 11.59
CA ASP A 97 11.40 -17.34 10.33
C ASP A 97 10.88 -18.76 10.08
N ASP A 98 10.75 -19.54 11.16
CA ASP A 98 10.24 -20.92 11.15
C ASP A 98 8.72 -20.99 11.41
N THR A 99 7.98 -20.01 10.90
CA THR A 99 6.52 -19.90 11.06
C THR A 99 5.84 -19.56 9.72
N PRO A 100 4.52 -19.69 9.57
CA PRO A 100 3.83 -19.29 8.33
C PRO A 100 3.76 -17.77 8.13
N MET A 101 4.19 -16.97 9.11
CA MET A 101 4.10 -15.52 9.13
C MET A 101 5.20 -14.86 8.30
N THR A 102 5.32 -15.23 7.03
CA THR A 102 6.33 -14.65 6.12
C THR A 102 5.72 -14.24 4.79
N GLY A 103 6.39 -13.35 4.06
CA GLY A 103 6.03 -13.02 2.69
C GLY A 103 6.26 -14.17 1.70
N LYS A 104 7.02 -15.21 2.06
CA LYS A 104 7.19 -16.42 1.23
C LYS A 104 5.87 -17.16 1.13
N PHE A 105 5.20 -17.40 2.26
CA PHE A 105 3.88 -18.04 2.29
C PHE A 105 2.89 -17.34 1.34
N PHE A 106 2.76 -16.02 1.50
CA PHE A 106 1.78 -15.25 0.71
C PHE A 106 2.17 -15.13 -0.77
N GLY A 107 3.47 -15.08 -1.08
CA GLY A 107 3.95 -15.08 -2.45
C GLY A 107 3.76 -16.43 -3.14
N THR A 108 3.97 -17.56 -2.45
CA THR A 108 3.66 -18.90 -2.98
C THR A 108 2.17 -19.08 -3.18
N LEU A 109 1.35 -18.65 -2.23
CA LEU A 109 -0.10 -18.60 -2.39
C LEU A 109 -0.49 -17.81 -3.65
N THR A 110 0.19 -16.69 -3.92
CA THR A 110 0.00 -15.89 -5.13
C THR A 110 0.41 -16.65 -6.40
N GLN A 111 1.49 -17.43 -6.38
CA GLN A 111 1.87 -18.32 -7.50
C GLN A 111 0.81 -19.39 -7.76
N MET A 112 0.33 -20.03 -6.69
CA MET A 112 -0.71 -21.05 -6.78
C MET A 112 -1.99 -20.50 -7.38
N ILE A 113 -2.35 -19.23 -7.12
CA ILE A 113 -3.66 -18.66 -7.48
C ILE A 113 -3.66 -17.95 -8.85
N ILE A 114 -2.60 -17.22 -9.20
CA ILE A 114 -2.57 -16.39 -10.41
C ILE A 114 -1.29 -16.50 -11.25
N TRP A 115 -0.41 -17.45 -10.94
CA TRP A 115 0.82 -17.78 -11.69
C TRP A 115 1.67 -16.60 -12.20
N PRO A 116 2.09 -15.65 -11.34
CA PRO A 116 3.09 -14.69 -11.74
C PRO A 116 4.49 -15.33 -11.70
N THR A 117 5.47 -14.64 -12.27
CA THR A 117 6.88 -14.93 -11.97
C THR A 117 7.15 -14.76 -10.48
N VAL A 118 8.15 -15.46 -9.95
CA VAL A 118 8.55 -15.38 -8.52
C VAL A 118 8.75 -13.92 -8.09
N GLY A 119 9.48 -13.13 -8.88
CA GLY A 119 9.69 -11.70 -8.58
C GLY A 119 8.38 -10.90 -8.48
N ARG A 120 7.38 -11.18 -9.32
CA ARG A 120 6.08 -10.53 -9.23
C ARG A 120 5.25 -11.05 -8.06
N ALA A 121 5.32 -12.35 -7.80
CA ALA A 121 4.60 -13.04 -6.73
C ALA A 121 5.00 -12.56 -5.33
N HIS A 122 6.27 -12.21 -5.12
CA HIS A 122 6.80 -11.77 -3.83
C HIS A 122 6.96 -10.24 -3.72
N ASN A 123 6.41 -9.47 -4.66
CA ASN A 123 6.54 -8.01 -4.65
C ASN A 123 5.23 -7.32 -5.07
N THR A 124 4.85 -7.44 -6.34
CA THR A 124 3.78 -6.60 -6.91
C THR A 124 2.38 -7.23 -6.93
N TYR A 125 2.29 -8.56 -7.00
CA TYR A 125 1.03 -9.28 -7.24
C TYR A 125 0.34 -9.85 -5.99
N PRO A 126 0.91 -9.90 -4.76
CA PRO A 126 0.17 -10.22 -3.54
C PRO A 126 -1.14 -9.47 -3.37
N GLY A 127 -1.17 -8.17 -3.71
CA GLY A 127 -2.39 -7.37 -3.63
C GLY A 127 -3.52 -7.84 -4.57
N LYS A 128 -3.21 -8.60 -5.63
CA LYS A 128 -4.23 -9.24 -6.48
C LYS A 128 -4.84 -10.44 -5.77
N THR A 129 -4.02 -11.30 -5.18
CA THR A 129 -4.48 -12.43 -4.35
C THR A 129 -5.36 -11.94 -3.20
N MET A 130 -4.94 -10.90 -2.50
CA MET A 130 -5.73 -10.28 -1.43
C MET A 130 -7.08 -9.73 -1.95
N GLY A 131 -7.11 -9.14 -3.15
CA GLY A 131 -8.36 -8.71 -3.77
C GLY A 131 -9.27 -9.87 -4.20
N LEU A 132 -8.68 -10.99 -4.64
CA LEU A 132 -9.42 -12.19 -5.01
C LEU A 132 -10.06 -12.89 -3.80
N ALA A 133 -9.40 -12.84 -2.64
CA ALA A 133 -9.89 -13.41 -1.39
C ALA A 133 -11.29 -12.90 -1.01
N ALA A 134 -11.62 -11.64 -1.35
CA ALA A 134 -12.94 -11.06 -1.10
C ALA A 134 -14.10 -11.76 -1.85
N LEU A 135 -13.79 -12.59 -2.86
CA LEU A 135 -14.78 -13.39 -3.59
C LEU A 135 -14.83 -14.85 -3.13
N GLY A 136 -13.96 -15.27 -2.21
CA GLY A 136 -13.93 -16.64 -1.71
C GLY A 136 -14.99 -16.88 -0.63
N VAL A 137 -15.21 -18.16 -0.33
CA VAL A 137 -15.94 -18.61 0.86
C VAL A 137 -15.08 -19.56 1.68
N GLU A 138 -15.40 -19.69 2.97
CA GLU A 138 -14.71 -20.62 3.85
C GLU A 138 -14.86 -22.06 3.32
N ASP A 139 -13.77 -22.81 3.37
CA ASP A 139 -13.67 -24.17 2.85
C ASP A 139 -12.85 -25.01 3.84
N GLY A 140 -13.50 -26.02 4.43
CA GLY A 140 -12.90 -26.85 5.47
C GLY A 140 -11.76 -27.73 4.97
N GLU A 141 -11.89 -28.27 3.75
CA GLU A 141 -10.87 -29.12 3.13
C GLU A 141 -9.61 -28.29 2.83
N LEU A 142 -9.79 -27.14 2.17
CA LEU A 142 -8.67 -26.23 1.89
C LEU A 142 -8.02 -25.71 3.17
N SER A 143 -8.81 -25.47 4.22
CA SER A 143 -8.30 -25.02 5.52
C SER A 143 -7.39 -26.07 6.18
N GLU A 144 -7.76 -27.34 6.09
CA GLU A 144 -6.94 -28.46 6.56
C GLU A 144 -5.67 -28.59 5.72
N LEU A 145 -5.79 -28.57 4.38
CA LEU A 145 -4.65 -28.64 3.47
C LEU A 145 -3.64 -27.50 3.71
N VAL A 146 -4.10 -26.25 3.86
CA VAL A 146 -3.22 -25.11 4.20
C VAL A 146 -2.51 -25.34 5.54
N ARG A 147 -3.24 -25.82 6.57
CA ARG A 147 -2.68 -26.06 7.90
C ARG A 147 -1.64 -27.18 7.91
N GLU A 148 -1.86 -28.25 7.15
CA GLU A 148 -0.93 -29.38 7.10
C GLU A 148 0.32 -29.05 6.26
N ASN A 149 0.16 -28.21 5.23
CA ASN A 149 1.19 -27.96 4.23
C ASN A 149 1.80 -26.56 4.31
N TRP A 150 1.53 -25.77 5.36
CA TRP A 150 2.03 -24.40 5.47
C TRP A 150 3.55 -24.30 5.32
N ARG A 151 4.30 -25.30 5.80
CA ARG A 151 5.78 -25.34 5.67
C ARG A 151 6.21 -25.40 4.21
N GLU A 152 5.49 -26.14 3.38
CA GLU A 152 5.75 -26.25 1.94
C GLU A 152 5.32 -24.98 1.20
N ILE A 153 4.18 -24.41 1.58
CA ILE A 153 3.72 -23.11 1.06
C ILE A 153 4.72 -22.00 1.42
N ASN A 154 5.34 -22.06 2.60
CA ASN A 154 6.28 -21.07 3.11
C ASN A 154 7.71 -21.16 2.54
N LYS A 155 7.91 -21.94 1.46
CA LYS A 155 9.17 -22.00 0.71
C LYS A 155 9.14 -21.09 -0.51
N LEU A 156 10.32 -20.83 -1.09
CA LEU A 156 10.44 -20.17 -2.38
C LEU A 156 10.39 -21.20 -3.50
N HIS A 157 9.47 -21.01 -4.44
CA HIS A 157 9.23 -21.91 -5.58
C HIS A 157 9.72 -21.30 -6.88
N PHE A 158 11.05 -21.22 -7.07
CA PHE A 158 11.65 -20.56 -8.23
C PHE A 158 11.25 -21.14 -9.59
N ASN A 159 10.97 -22.45 -9.62
CA ASN A 159 10.57 -23.20 -10.81
C ASN A 159 9.06 -23.49 -10.86
N GLY A 160 8.27 -22.78 -10.04
CA GLY A 160 6.82 -23.01 -9.92
C GLY A 160 6.44 -24.02 -8.83
N CYS A 161 5.14 -24.12 -8.58
CA CYS A 161 4.56 -24.87 -7.46
C CYS A 161 3.57 -25.96 -7.92
N ASP A 162 3.90 -26.66 -9.02
CA ASP A 162 2.99 -27.63 -9.66
C ASP A 162 2.53 -28.77 -8.74
N HIS A 163 3.40 -29.27 -7.87
CA HIS A 163 3.04 -30.30 -6.88
C HIS A 163 2.01 -29.79 -5.87
N LEU A 164 2.08 -28.51 -5.51
CA LEU A 164 1.07 -27.87 -4.67
C LEU A 164 -0.25 -27.70 -5.42
N LEU A 165 -0.23 -27.48 -6.74
CA LEU A 165 -1.48 -27.44 -7.52
C LEU A 165 -2.18 -28.80 -7.50
N GLU A 166 -1.43 -29.89 -7.71
CA GLU A 166 -1.97 -31.25 -7.64
C GLU A 166 -2.52 -31.57 -6.24
N LEU A 167 -1.74 -31.30 -5.19
CA LEU A 167 -2.15 -31.51 -3.81
C LEU A 167 -3.43 -30.73 -3.46
N PHE A 168 -3.54 -29.48 -3.92
CA PHE A 168 -4.69 -28.64 -3.68
C PHE A 168 -5.79 -28.83 -4.73
N SER A 169 -5.68 -29.80 -5.65
CA SER A 169 -6.65 -30.05 -6.74
C SER A 169 -7.00 -28.79 -7.54
N LEU A 170 -6.00 -27.95 -7.83
CA LEU A 170 -6.12 -26.75 -8.65
C LEU A 170 -5.80 -27.06 -10.11
N SER A 171 -6.62 -26.51 -11.02
CA SER A 171 -6.33 -26.60 -12.45
C SER A 171 -5.04 -25.85 -12.81
N LYS A 172 -4.33 -26.20 -13.88
CA LYS A 172 -3.23 -25.35 -14.42
C LYS A 172 -3.75 -24.22 -15.32
N ASN A 173 -5.06 -24.00 -15.36
CA ASN A 173 -5.66 -22.89 -16.09
C ASN A 173 -5.72 -21.66 -15.18
N TYR A 174 -5.08 -20.58 -15.65
CA TYR A 174 -5.06 -19.29 -14.96
C TYR A 174 -5.83 -18.21 -15.72
N ASP A 175 -6.57 -18.59 -16.77
CA ASP A 175 -7.52 -17.68 -17.38
C ASP A 175 -8.65 -17.39 -16.38
N LYS A 176 -8.92 -16.10 -16.18
CA LYS A 176 -9.95 -15.60 -15.26
C LYS A 176 -10.02 -16.33 -13.91
N PRO A 177 -8.99 -16.24 -13.04
CA PRO A 177 -8.95 -16.95 -11.76
C PRO A 177 -10.10 -16.58 -10.80
N TRP A 178 -10.84 -15.51 -11.09
CA TRP A 178 -12.05 -15.12 -10.35
C TRP A 178 -13.31 -15.93 -10.72
N GLU A 179 -13.28 -16.71 -11.79
CA GLU A 179 -14.36 -17.66 -12.14
C GLU A 179 -14.11 -19.05 -11.55
N ASP A 180 -12.88 -19.35 -11.12
CA ASP A 180 -12.51 -20.61 -10.46
C ASP A 180 -12.83 -20.54 -8.95
N GLU A 181 -13.86 -21.26 -8.53
CA GLU A 181 -14.31 -21.29 -7.13
C GLU A 181 -13.21 -21.76 -6.17
N ARG A 182 -12.49 -22.83 -6.52
CA ARG A 182 -11.48 -23.41 -5.63
C ARG A 182 -10.30 -22.46 -5.45
N ARG A 183 -9.91 -21.72 -6.49
CA ARG A 183 -8.90 -20.65 -6.40
C ARG A 183 -9.34 -19.49 -5.52
N ARG A 184 -10.59 -19.05 -5.64
CA ARG A 184 -11.14 -17.99 -4.78
C ARG A 184 -11.20 -18.40 -3.32
N ASN A 185 -11.67 -19.62 -3.04
CA ASN A 185 -11.74 -20.15 -1.69
C ASN A 185 -10.33 -20.32 -1.11
N LEU A 186 -9.37 -20.82 -1.89
CA LEU A 186 -7.97 -20.90 -1.44
C LEU A 186 -7.37 -19.52 -1.17
N ALA A 187 -7.69 -18.51 -1.98
CA ALA A 187 -7.27 -17.13 -1.73
C ALA A 187 -7.75 -16.64 -0.35
N LEU A 188 -9.03 -16.87 -0.03
CA LEU A 188 -9.60 -16.51 1.27
C LEU A 188 -8.98 -17.32 2.42
N VAL A 189 -8.97 -18.65 2.32
CA VAL A 189 -8.47 -19.55 3.36
C VAL A 189 -7.00 -19.28 3.66
N GLY A 190 -6.15 -19.14 2.63
CA GLY A 190 -4.74 -18.83 2.79
C GLY A 190 -4.51 -17.44 3.39
N GLN A 191 -5.26 -16.43 2.95
CA GLN A 191 -5.25 -15.09 3.54
C GLN A 191 -5.63 -15.12 5.02
N ASN A 192 -6.73 -15.80 5.39
CA ASN A 192 -7.21 -15.88 6.77
C ASN A 192 -6.24 -16.65 7.67
N PHE A 193 -5.69 -17.78 7.20
CA PHE A 193 -4.67 -18.53 7.95
C PHE A 193 -3.44 -17.67 8.25
N TRP A 194 -2.94 -16.92 7.26
CA TRP A 194 -1.79 -16.05 7.40
C TRP A 194 -2.08 -14.86 8.34
N VAL A 195 -3.21 -14.18 8.16
CA VAL A 195 -3.65 -13.07 9.00
C VAL A 195 -3.87 -13.51 10.44
N ASP A 196 -4.53 -14.64 10.67
CA ASP A 196 -4.83 -15.14 12.01
C ASP A 196 -3.58 -15.57 12.76
N SER A 197 -2.61 -16.14 12.05
CA SER A 197 -1.31 -16.50 12.62
C SER A 197 -0.58 -15.25 13.11
N PHE A 198 -0.45 -14.22 12.27
CA PHE A 198 0.13 -12.94 12.65
C PHE A 198 -0.64 -12.28 13.78
N TYR A 199 -1.96 -12.18 13.66
CA TYR A 199 -2.81 -11.53 14.65
C TYR A 199 -2.66 -12.16 16.04
N LYS A 200 -2.76 -13.48 16.16
CA LYS A 200 -2.61 -14.19 17.44
C LYS A 200 -1.22 -13.97 18.04
N LYS A 201 -0.18 -14.02 17.21
CA LYS A 201 1.20 -13.81 17.64
C LYS A 201 1.46 -12.38 18.09
N ILE A 202 0.93 -11.37 17.41
CA ILE A 202 1.06 -9.97 17.81
C ILE A 202 0.29 -9.73 19.12
N LEU A 203 -0.91 -10.29 19.26
CA LEU A 203 -1.72 -10.16 20.47
C LEU A 203 -1.07 -10.75 21.72
N SER A 204 -0.27 -11.82 21.60
CA SER A 204 0.43 -12.39 22.76
C SER A 204 1.46 -11.43 23.38
N TYR A 205 1.79 -10.32 22.70
CA TYR A 205 2.67 -9.27 23.19
C TYR A 205 1.94 -7.97 23.56
N SER A 206 0.61 -7.91 23.44
CA SER A 206 -0.17 -6.67 23.60
C SER A 206 -0.09 -6.02 25.00
N ASP A 207 0.37 -6.76 26.00
CA ASP A 207 0.63 -6.21 27.34
C ASP A 207 1.92 -5.39 27.44
N LEU A 208 2.84 -5.51 26.47
CA LEU A 208 4.14 -4.82 26.50
C LEU A 208 4.07 -3.37 26.01
N SER A 209 3.08 -3.03 25.17
CA SER A 209 2.87 -1.71 24.60
C SER A 209 1.42 -1.56 24.13
N LYS A 210 0.86 -0.36 24.31
CA LYS A 210 -0.46 0.02 23.75
C LYS A 210 -0.40 0.48 22.30
N ASN A 211 0.80 0.65 21.73
CA ASN A 211 1.00 0.99 20.34
C ASN A 211 1.64 -0.18 19.57
N VAL A 212 1.22 -0.36 18.32
CA VAL A 212 1.85 -1.30 17.39
C VAL A 212 2.14 -0.61 16.07
N SER A 213 3.32 -0.87 15.52
CA SER A 213 3.76 -0.40 14.21
C SER A 213 4.07 -1.59 13.31
N LEU A 214 3.55 -1.61 12.08
CA LEU A 214 3.86 -2.63 11.09
C LEU A 214 4.68 -2.02 9.96
N VAL A 215 5.76 -2.72 9.60
CA VAL A 215 6.71 -2.38 8.54
C VAL A 215 7.10 -3.65 7.77
N GLY A 216 7.85 -3.53 6.68
CA GLY A 216 8.13 -4.64 5.76
C GLY A 216 7.03 -4.79 4.71
N GLY A 217 7.34 -5.45 3.59
CA GLY A 217 6.43 -5.53 2.44
C GLY A 217 5.06 -6.14 2.78
N CYS A 218 5.00 -7.02 3.78
CA CYS A 218 3.76 -7.66 4.20
C CYS A 218 2.82 -6.74 5.00
N ALA A 219 3.33 -5.63 5.55
CA ALA A 219 2.50 -4.62 6.23
C ALA A 219 1.53 -3.90 5.28
N LEU A 220 1.66 -4.09 3.96
CA LEU A 220 0.69 -3.66 2.96
C LEU A 220 -0.60 -4.51 2.93
N ASN A 221 -0.66 -5.59 3.72
CA ASN A 221 -1.85 -6.42 3.88
C ASN A 221 -2.89 -5.72 4.77
N VAL A 222 -3.82 -5.02 4.14
CA VAL A 222 -4.83 -4.20 4.83
C VAL A 222 -5.79 -5.02 5.69
N VAL A 223 -5.94 -6.32 5.45
CA VAL A 223 -6.82 -7.19 6.25
C VAL A 223 -6.21 -7.42 7.64
N LEU A 224 -4.90 -7.71 7.71
CA LEU A 224 -4.19 -7.80 9.00
C LEU A 224 -4.25 -6.47 9.76
N ASN A 225 -3.96 -5.36 9.07
CA ASN A 225 -3.95 -4.03 9.65
C ASN A 225 -5.31 -3.68 10.25
N THR A 226 -6.39 -3.95 9.51
CA THR A 226 -7.77 -3.69 9.95
C THR A 226 -8.14 -4.56 11.13
N LYS A 227 -7.78 -5.85 11.11
CA LYS A 227 -8.05 -6.77 12.22
C LYS A 227 -7.36 -6.32 13.52
N LEU A 228 -6.12 -5.85 13.44
CA LEU A 228 -5.40 -5.29 14.59
C LEU A 228 -6.09 -4.02 15.12
N LEU A 229 -6.47 -3.11 14.23
CA LEU A 229 -7.16 -1.87 14.60
C LEU A 229 -8.50 -2.15 15.29
N GLU A 230 -9.32 -3.06 14.74
CA GLU A 230 -10.64 -3.42 15.23
C GLU A 230 -10.60 -4.20 16.56
N SER A 231 -9.52 -4.94 16.82
CA SER A 231 -9.38 -5.74 18.06
C SER A 231 -9.39 -4.93 19.35
N ARG A 232 -9.03 -3.64 19.27
CA ARG A 232 -8.82 -2.74 20.43
C ARG A 232 -7.79 -3.25 21.44
N ALA A 233 -6.95 -4.22 21.08
CA ALA A 233 -5.82 -4.63 21.91
C ALA A 233 -4.73 -3.54 21.97
N PHE A 234 -4.70 -2.69 20.94
CA PHE A 234 -3.84 -1.52 20.85
C PHE A 234 -4.69 -0.24 20.79
N ASP A 235 -4.19 0.80 21.44
CA ASP A 235 -4.74 2.15 21.36
C ASP A 235 -4.44 2.74 19.99
N ASN A 236 -3.22 2.53 19.48
CA ASN A 236 -2.77 3.03 18.18
C ASN A 236 -2.14 1.93 17.32
N VAL A 237 -2.51 1.91 16.04
CA VAL A 237 -1.94 1.02 15.01
C VAL A 237 -1.36 1.90 13.90
N TYR A 238 -0.04 1.86 13.73
CA TYR A 238 0.65 2.62 12.70
C TYR A 238 1.16 1.70 11.58
N ILE A 239 0.91 2.09 10.33
CA ILE A 239 1.43 1.42 9.15
C ILE A 239 2.22 2.44 8.34
N SER A 240 3.49 2.14 8.04
CA SER A 240 4.31 3.03 7.21
C SER A 240 3.78 3.06 5.76
N PRO A 241 3.56 4.24 5.14
CA PRO A 241 3.14 4.31 3.73
C PRO A 241 4.21 3.77 2.77
N VAL A 242 5.46 3.66 3.25
CA VAL A 242 6.62 3.14 2.53
C VAL A 242 7.13 1.83 3.15
N SER A 243 6.23 0.99 3.66
CA SER A 243 6.62 -0.24 4.38
C SER A 243 7.44 -1.26 3.57
N GLY A 244 7.35 -1.25 2.23
CA GLY A 244 8.13 -2.19 1.40
C GLY A 244 9.57 -1.74 1.12
N ASP A 245 10.35 -2.57 0.44
CA ASP A 245 11.76 -2.32 0.11
C ASP A 245 12.08 -0.95 -0.52
N PRO A 246 11.21 -0.32 -1.35
CA PRO A 246 11.47 1.05 -1.81
C PRO A 246 11.67 2.07 -0.67
N GLY A 247 11.11 1.81 0.53
CA GLY A 247 11.27 2.64 1.72
C GLY A 247 12.58 2.44 2.49
N GLN A 248 13.38 1.42 2.16
CA GLN A 248 14.64 1.10 2.85
C GLN A 248 15.60 2.30 2.94
N SER A 249 15.72 3.06 1.85
CA SER A 249 16.61 4.23 1.79
C SER A 249 16.25 5.31 2.82
N LEU A 250 14.96 5.61 2.95
CA LEU A 250 14.47 6.58 3.94
C LEU A 250 14.50 5.99 5.35
N GLY A 251 14.12 4.73 5.49
CA GLY A 251 14.15 4.00 6.74
C GLY A 251 15.55 3.96 7.37
N ALA A 252 16.59 3.75 6.57
CA ALA A 252 17.99 3.80 7.01
C ALA A 252 18.34 5.16 7.66
N ILE A 253 17.96 6.25 7.01
CA ILE A 253 18.19 7.61 7.52
C ILE A 253 17.44 7.81 8.85
N LEU A 254 16.17 7.43 8.89
CA LEU A 254 15.31 7.62 10.06
C LEU A 254 15.73 6.76 11.24
N PHE A 255 16.18 5.53 11.02
CA PHE A 255 16.65 4.65 12.09
C PHE A 255 17.87 5.22 12.80
N HIS A 256 18.86 5.70 12.03
CA HIS A 256 20.08 6.29 12.59
C HIS A 256 19.92 7.74 13.04
N ASN A 257 18.83 8.40 12.65
CA ASN A 257 18.56 9.79 13.00
C ASN A 257 17.10 9.96 13.45
N PRO A 258 16.67 9.32 14.56
CA PRO A 258 15.26 9.25 14.97
C PRO A 258 14.62 10.61 15.26
N LYS A 259 15.43 11.66 15.45
CA LYS A 259 14.97 13.03 15.67
C LYS A 259 14.63 13.79 14.39
N VAL A 260 14.98 13.24 13.22
CA VAL A 260 14.64 13.85 11.93
C VAL A 260 13.12 13.75 11.74
N LYS A 261 12.47 14.92 11.62
CA LYS A 261 11.06 14.97 11.27
C LYS A 261 10.89 14.61 9.80
N CYS A 262 9.96 13.70 9.53
CA CYS A 262 9.61 13.28 8.19
C CYS A 262 8.09 13.25 8.06
N GLU A 263 7.55 14.15 7.26
CA GLU A 263 6.11 14.27 7.01
C GLU A 263 5.75 13.46 5.77
N TYR A 264 5.26 12.24 5.99
CA TYR A 264 4.70 11.41 4.93
C TYR A 264 3.35 11.97 4.44
N PRO A 265 2.90 11.60 3.23
CA PRO A 265 3.58 10.79 2.22
C PRO A 265 4.19 11.62 1.07
N TYR A 266 4.04 12.95 1.05
CA TYR A 266 4.32 13.78 -0.13
C TYR A 266 5.79 14.19 -0.26
N LEU A 267 6.69 13.20 -0.30
CA LEU A 267 8.13 13.42 -0.35
C LEU A 267 8.70 13.52 -1.78
N GLY A 268 7.92 13.18 -2.81
CA GLY A 268 8.36 13.13 -4.19
C GLY A 268 8.48 14.49 -4.90
N ARG A 269 8.52 14.45 -6.24
CA ARG A 269 8.63 15.65 -7.09
C ARG A 269 7.33 16.45 -7.08
N GLY A 270 7.43 17.76 -6.94
CA GLY A 270 6.31 18.69 -6.96
C GLY A 270 6.29 19.60 -8.17
N PHE A 271 5.09 19.89 -8.67
CA PHE A 271 4.87 20.95 -9.65
C PHE A 271 3.60 21.73 -9.33
N GLY A 272 3.80 22.98 -8.91
CA GLY A 272 2.76 23.91 -8.50
C GLY A 272 2.03 23.50 -7.23
N ASP A 273 1.40 24.48 -6.60
CA ASP A 273 0.49 24.28 -5.48
C ASP A 273 -0.86 24.91 -5.84
N LEU A 274 -1.94 24.23 -5.44
CA LEU A 274 -3.30 24.72 -5.65
C LEU A 274 -3.87 25.20 -4.32
N ASP A 275 -4.32 26.44 -4.32
CA ASP A 275 -4.96 27.06 -3.16
C ASP A 275 -6.48 27.15 -3.29
N GLN A 276 -7.02 26.92 -4.49
CA GLN A 276 -8.43 27.03 -4.79
C GLN A 276 -8.94 25.84 -5.60
N VAL A 277 -10.21 25.48 -5.38
CA VAL A 277 -10.89 24.46 -6.17
C VAL A 277 -11.04 24.96 -7.61
N PRO A 278 -10.53 24.22 -8.62
CA PRO A 278 -10.70 24.62 -10.01
C PRO A 278 -12.19 24.74 -10.38
N GLU A 279 -12.53 25.81 -11.10
CA GLU A 279 -13.92 26.22 -11.36
C GLU A 279 -14.82 25.09 -11.87
N LYS A 280 -14.32 24.29 -12.81
CA LYS A 280 -15.08 23.20 -13.45
C LYS A 280 -14.95 21.83 -12.78
N LEU A 281 -14.06 21.66 -11.79
CA LEU A 281 -13.75 20.33 -11.24
C LEU A 281 -14.98 19.66 -10.62
N VAL A 282 -15.73 20.41 -9.81
CA VAL A 282 -16.94 19.88 -9.18
C VAL A 282 -18.00 19.53 -10.21
N GLN A 283 -18.19 20.38 -11.23
CA GLN A 283 -19.15 20.08 -12.30
C GLN A 283 -18.71 18.87 -13.13
N ASP A 284 -17.44 18.76 -13.48
CA ASP A 284 -16.92 17.59 -14.21
C ASP A 284 -17.16 16.29 -13.42
N LEU A 285 -16.99 16.30 -12.09
CA LEU A 285 -17.32 15.16 -11.24
C LEU A 285 -18.83 14.86 -11.27
N LEU A 286 -19.69 15.88 -11.13
CA LEU A 286 -21.15 15.73 -11.20
C LEU A 286 -21.65 15.26 -12.58
N ASP A 287 -20.88 15.53 -13.65
CA ASP A 287 -21.10 15.01 -15.00
C ASP A 287 -20.56 13.58 -15.19
N HIS A 288 -20.23 12.86 -14.11
CA HIS A 288 -19.71 11.49 -14.11
C HIS A 288 -18.42 11.31 -14.93
N LYS A 289 -17.57 12.35 -14.96
CA LYS A 289 -16.24 12.28 -15.58
C LYS A 289 -15.23 11.65 -14.62
N ILE A 290 -14.37 10.78 -15.17
CA ILE A 290 -13.15 10.32 -14.53
C ILE A 290 -12.07 11.37 -14.77
N ILE A 291 -11.60 11.94 -13.67
CA ILE A 291 -10.61 13.00 -13.66
C ILE A 291 -9.23 12.38 -13.47
N ALA A 292 -8.33 12.67 -14.39
CA ALA A 292 -6.90 12.46 -14.23
C ALA A 292 -6.34 13.65 -13.44
N TRP A 293 -5.91 13.43 -12.21
CA TRP A 293 -5.56 14.46 -11.24
C TRP A 293 -4.06 14.49 -10.95
N TYR A 294 -3.45 15.64 -11.20
CA TYR A 294 -2.05 15.94 -10.91
C TYR A 294 -1.93 17.25 -10.11
N GLN A 295 -1.37 17.18 -8.90
CA GLN A 295 -1.15 18.34 -8.04
C GLN A 295 0.09 18.13 -7.15
N GLY A 296 0.84 19.21 -6.89
CA GLY A 296 1.79 19.25 -5.77
C GLY A 296 2.87 18.16 -5.84
N ARG A 297 3.48 17.90 -4.67
CA ARG A 297 4.50 16.85 -4.49
C ARG A 297 3.89 15.45 -4.61
N SER A 298 4.50 14.55 -5.38
CA SER A 298 4.01 13.17 -5.48
C SER A 298 4.09 12.44 -4.13
N GLU A 299 3.11 11.56 -3.90
CA GLU A 299 3.16 10.64 -2.77
C GLU A 299 4.23 9.55 -2.97
N VAL A 300 4.89 9.14 -1.90
CA VAL A 300 5.78 7.97 -1.88
C VAL A 300 5.00 6.72 -1.46
N GLY A 301 5.46 5.56 -1.94
CA GLY A 301 4.86 4.27 -1.65
C GLY A 301 3.98 3.73 -2.78
N ALA A 302 3.21 2.69 -2.47
CA ALA A 302 2.47 1.92 -3.48
C ALA A 302 1.08 2.47 -3.83
N ARG A 303 0.63 3.52 -3.14
CA ARG A 303 -0.75 4.04 -3.23
C ARG A 303 -0.71 5.48 -3.73
N ALA A 304 -1.64 5.85 -4.61
CA ALA A 304 -1.92 7.25 -4.87
C ALA A 304 -2.86 7.78 -3.80
N LEU A 305 -2.55 8.94 -3.27
CA LEU A 305 -3.16 9.55 -2.09
C LEU A 305 -3.64 10.96 -2.42
N GLY A 306 -4.14 11.16 -3.64
CA GLY A 306 -4.78 12.39 -4.07
C GLY A 306 -3.86 13.38 -4.78
N HIS A 307 -2.58 13.06 -5.04
CA HIS A 307 -1.68 13.94 -5.82
C HIS A 307 -1.36 13.39 -7.22
N ARG A 308 -1.37 12.06 -7.40
CA ARG A 308 -1.25 11.38 -8.71
C ARG A 308 -2.35 10.34 -8.86
N SER A 309 -3.59 10.81 -8.96
CA SER A 309 -4.79 9.98 -8.85
C SER A 309 -5.69 10.07 -10.09
N PHE A 310 -6.37 8.97 -10.42
CA PHE A 310 -7.66 9.04 -11.08
C PHE A 310 -8.74 9.14 -10.01
N ILE A 311 -9.60 10.15 -10.11
CA ILE A 311 -10.72 10.38 -9.19
C ILE A 311 -12.05 10.46 -9.95
N GLY A 312 -13.14 10.09 -9.29
CA GLY A 312 -14.49 10.13 -9.86
C GLY A 312 -15.55 9.86 -8.80
N LEU A 313 -16.82 10.13 -9.10
CA LEU A 313 -17.93 9.83 -8.20
C LEU A 313 -18.02 8.33 -7.89
N ALA A 314 -18.36 8.01 -6.64
CA ALA A 314 -18.49 6.64 -6.17
C ALA A 314 -19.93 6.08 -6.23
N ASP A 315 -20.85 6.81 -6.85
CA ASP A 315 -22.31 6.63 -6.75
C ASP A 315 -22.90 5.46 -7.54
N SER A 316 -22.10 4.79 -8.38
CA SER A 316 -22.60 3.73 -9.27
C SER A 316 -21.55 2.67 -9.59
N LEU A 317 -22.04 1.44 -9.84
CA LEU A 317 -21.18 0.36 -10.35
C LEU A 317 -20.67 0.65 -11.77
N GLU A 318 -21.42 1.43 -12.56
CA GLU A 318 -20.96 1.91 -13.86
C GLU A 318 -19.70 2.78 -13.74
N MET A 319 -19.65 3.68 -12.76
CA MET A 319 -18.45 4.49 -12.49
C MET A 319 -17.27 3.62 -12.06
N ARG A 320 -17.50 2.60 -11.23
CA ARG A 320 -16.46 1.61 -10.88
C ARG A 320 -15.91 0.90 -12.11
N ASP A 321 -16.80 0.45 -13.00
CA ASP A 321 -16.41 -0.29 -14.20
C ASP A 321 -15.70 0.63 -15.22
N LYS A 322 -16.16 1.88 -15.37
CA LYS A 322 -15.49 2.92 -16.15
C LYS A 322 -14.06 3.13 -15.64
N LEU A 323 -13.85 3.32 -14.34
CA LEU A 323 -12.51 3.49 -13.78
C LEU A 323 -11.67 2.20 -13.88
N SER A 324 -12.17 1.07 -13.38
CA SER A 324 -11.37 -0.17 -13.24
C SER A 324 -11.09 -0.87 -14.57
N GLN A 325 -12.10 -0.99 -15.44
CA GLN A 325 -12.01 -1.79 -16.65
C GLN A 325 -11.67 -0.96 -17.89
N LYS A 326 -12.23 0.25 -18.04
CA LYS A 326 -11.94 1.10 -19.21
C LYS A 326 -10.66 1.90 -19.04
N VAL A 327 -10.59 2.73 -17.98
CA VAL A 327 -9.43 3.59 -17.74
C VAL A 327 -8.20 2.78 -17.33
N LYS A 328 -8.36 1.84 -16.39
CA LYS A 328 -7.25 1.08 -15.81
C LYS A 328 -6.97 -0.24 -16.51
N LYS A 329 -7.90 -0.74 -17.34
CA LYS A 329 -7.80 -2.00 -18.10
C LYS A 329 -7.60 -3.23 -17.21
N ARG A 330 -8.07 -3.22 -15.97
CA ARG A 330 -7.82 -4.24 -14.94
C ARG A 330 -8.87 -5.35 -14.95
N GLU A 331 -8.55 -6.42 -14.22
CA GLU A 331 -9.48 -7.53 -13.96
C GLU A 331 -10.71 -7.05 -13.17
N PRO A 332 -11.92 -7.61 -13.41
CA PRO A 332 -13.18 -7.08 -12.87
C PRO A 332 -13.32 -7.21 -11.34
N TYR A 333 -12.57 -8.12 -10.72
CA TYR A 333 -12.57 -8.32 -9.27
C TYR A 333 -11.70 -7.30 -8.51
N ARG A 334 -10.89 -6.49 -9.21
CA ARG A 334 -9.95 -5.58 -8.57
C ARG A 334 -10.70 -4.44 -7.87
N PRO A 335 -10.55 -4.27 -6.55
CA PRO A 335 -11.27 -3.25 -5.83
C PRO A 335 -10.81 -1.84 -6.21
N VAL A 336 -11.74 -0.88 -6.08
CA VAL A 336 -11.48 0.56 -6.17
C VAL A 336 -11.50 1.12 -4.75
N ALA A 337 -10.47 1.90 -4.40
CA ALA A 337 -10.37 2.53 -3.08
C ALA A 337 -11.21 3.81 -3.02
N SER A 338 -11.51 4.24 -1.81
CA SER A 338 -12.24 5.48 -1.54
C SER A 338 -11.32 6.57 -0.98
N ILE A 339 -11.68 7.83 -1.20
CA ILE A 339 -11.20 8.98 -0.44
C ILE A 339 -12.40 9.71 0.15
N VAL A 340 -12.34 10.02 1.45
CA VAL A 340 -13.43 10.62 2.22
C VAL A 340 -12.88 11.73 3.12
N ALA A 341 -13.64 12.82 3.27
CA ALA A 341 -13.31 13.87 4.23
C ALA A 341 -13.44 13.32 5.65
N SER A 342 -12.39 13.48 6.47
CA SER A 342 -12.22 12.78 7.74
C SER A 342 -13.43 12.91 8.67
N GLU A 343 -14.04 14.09 8.73
CA GLU A 343 -15.21 14.41 9.56
C GLU A 343 -16.47 13.62 9.19
N PHE A 344 -16.53 13.00 8.00
CA PHE A 344 -17.65 12.17 7.56
C PHE A 344 -17.37 10.66 7.61
N THR A 345 -16.15 10.24 7.97
CA THR A 345 -15.74 8.82 7.90
C THR A 345 -16.70 7.90 8.66
N GLU A 346 -17.04 8.24 9.91
CA GLU A 346 -17.92 7.42 10.75
C GLU A 346 -19.35 7.34 10.21
N LYS A 347 -19.79 8.25 9.34
CA LYS A 347 -21.12 8.17 8.71
C LYS A 347 -21.21 7.04 7.67
N PHE A 348 -20.08 6.64 7.08
CA PHE A 348 -20.05 5.71 5.95
C PHE A 348 -19.28 4.41 6.24
N PHE A 349 -18.42 4.39 7.24
CA PHE A 349 -17.58 3.23 7.58
C PHE A 349 -17.73 2.88 9.05
N ASP A 350 -17.65 1.58 9.35
CA ASP A 350 -17.45 1.10 10.72
C ASP A 350 -15.95 1.16 11.02
N PHE A 351 -15.49 2.34 11.42
CA PHE A 351 -14.07 2.63 11.54
C PHE A 351 -13.75 3.39 12.82
N ARG A 352 -12.60 3.09 13.43
CA ARG A 352 -12.18 3.76 14.66
C ARG A 352 -11.79 5.22 14.39
N PRO A 353 -11.94 6.11 15.40
CA PRO A 353 -11.31 7.42 15.38
C PRO A 353 -9.79 7.31 15.15
N GLY A 354 -9.20 8.20 14.35
CA GLY A 354 -7.76 8.20 14.02
C GLY A 354 -7.44 8.14 12.54
N GLY A 355 -8.41 7.75 11.69
CA GLY A 355 -8.28 7.85 10.23
C GLY A 355 -7.36 6.80 9.58
N SER A 356 -7.32 6.83 8.25
CA SER A 356 -6.51 6.00 7.36
C SER A 356 -5.93 6.88 6.25
N PRO A 357 -5.00 7.82 6.55
CA PRO A 357 -4.50 8.78 5.55
C PRO A 357 -3.75 8.11 4.41
N HIS A 358 -3.27 6.87 4.59
CA HIS A 358 -2.40 6.17 3.64
C HIS A 358 -3.07 4.99 2.93
N MET A 359 -4.40 4.82 3.05
CA MET A 359 -5.12 3.65 2.53
C MET A 359 -4.58 2.29 3.00
N THR A 360 -4.22 2.23 4.28
CA THR A 360 -3.62 1.05 4.92
C THR A 360 -4.62 0.18 5.67
N PHE A 361 -5.89 0.60 5.72
CA PHE A 361 -6.99 -0.12 6.34
C PHE A 361 -8.16 -0.31 5.37
N SER A 362 -8.97 -1.33 5.63
CA SER A 362 -10.15 -1.72 4.86
C SER A 362 -11.35 -2.03 5.77
N PRO A 363 -11.92 -1.02 6.47
CA PRO A 363 -13.08 -1.23 7.32
C PRO A 363 -14.30 -1.74 6.56
N LYS A 364 -15.23 -2.31 7.31
CA LYS A 364 -16.58 -2.59 6.81
C LYS A 364 -17.30 -1.28 6.46
N VAL A 365 -18.02 -1.29 5.35
CA VAL A 365 -18.89 -0.16 4.98
C VAL A 365 -20.23 -0.28 5.71
N LYS A 366 -20.85 0.86 6.02
CA LYS A 366 -22.21 0.93 6.55
C LYS A 366 -23.25 0.70 5.44
N GLU A 367 -24.47 0.36 5.81
CA GLU A 367 -25.53 0.01 4.86
C GLU A 367 -25.89 1.15 3.91
N ASN A 368 -25.92 2.39 4.41
CA ASN A 368 -26.11 3.60 3.58
C ASN A 368 -24.99 3.77 2.54
N THR A 369 -23.76 3.34 2.82
CA THR A 369 -22.65 3.41 1.87
C THR A 369 -22.84 2.43 0.73
N LYS A 370 -23.43 1.26 0.99
CA LYS A 370 -23.72 0.27 -0.06
C LYS A 370 -24.68 0.81 -1.11
N SER A 371 -25.65 1.64 -0.71
CA SER A 371 -26.60 2.26 -1.62
C SER A 371 -26.08 3.56 -2.23
N LEU A 372 -25.41 4.41 -1.45
CA LEU A 372 -25.00 5.75 -1.88
C LEU A 372 -23.64 5.81 -2.58
N ALA A 373 -22.74 4.87 -2.29
CA ALA A 373 -21.39 4.83 -2.85
C ALA A 373 -20.98 3.39 -3.26
N PRO A 374 -21.80 2.67 -4.06
CA PRO A 374 -21.55 1.27 -4.39
C PRO A 374 -20.22 1.02 -5.14
N ALA A 375 -19.64 2.04 -5.78
CA ALA A 375 -18.42 1.89 -6.56
C ALA A 375 -17.19 1.50 -5.74
N ILE A 376 -17.17 1.89 -4.46
CA ILE A 376 -16.03 1.67 -3.54
C ILE A 376 -16.24 0.48 -2.60
N VAL A 377 -17.37 -0.21 -2.72
CA VAL A 377 -17.71 -1.37 -1.89
C VAL A 377 -17.10 -2.62 -2.51
N HIS A 378 -16.25 -3.28 -1.74
CA HIS A 378 -15.66 -4.56 -2.13
C HIS A 378 -16.70 -5.70 -1.99
N PHE A 379 -16.39 -6.86 -2.59
CA PHE A 379 -17.28 -8.02 -2.58
C PHE A 379 -17.57 -8.57 -1.16
N ASP A 380 -16.66 -8.36 -0.22
CA ASP A 380 -16.80 -8.74 1.19
C ASP A 380 -17.47 -7.66 2.06
N GLY A 381 -17.94 -6.57 1.45
CA GLY A 381 -18.57 -5.46 2.16
C GLY A 381 -17.59 -4.51 2.87
N THR A 382 -16.30 -4.58 2.56
CA THR A 382 -15.29 -3.63 3.02
C THR A 382 -15.02 -2.53 2.00
N SER A 383 -14.25 -1.51 2.39
CA SER A 383 -13.65 -0.56 1.46
C SER A 383 -12.28 -0.13 1.95
N ARG A 384 -11.28 -0.10 1.06
CA ARG A 384 -9.97 0.44 1.38
C ARG A 384 -10.04 1.97 1.31
N VAL A 385 -9.94 2.62 2.45
CA VAL A 385 -10.28 4.05 2.61
C VAL A 385 -9.06 4.93 2.84
N GLN A 386 -9.02 6.07 2.14
CA GLN A 386 -8.20 7.23 2.48
C GLN A 386 -9.07 8.25 3.23
N THR A 387 -8.77 8.50 4.50
CA THR A 387 -9.35 9.66 5.20
C THR A 387 -8.48 10.87 4.94
N MET A 388 -9.08 12.00 4.65
CA MET A 388 -8.35 13.23 4.33
C MET A 388 -8.83 14.36 5.23
N MET A 389 -7.90 14.97 5.95
CA MET A 389 -8.11 16.23 6.65
C MET A 389 -7.80 17.39 5.71
N GLU A 390 -8.31 18.58 6.04
CA GLU A 390 -8.00 19.80 5.28
C GLU A 390 -6.49 20.10 5.28
N SER A 391 -5.78 19.80 6.37
CA SER A 391 -4.32 19.95 6.48
C SER A 391 -3.52 19.07 5.52
N ASP A 392 -4.09 17.94 5.08
CA ASP A 392 -3.39 16.98 4.23
C ASP A 392 -3.40 17.45 2.77
N ASN A 393 -4.57 17.87 2.28
CA ASN A 393 -4.76 18.48 0.97
C ASN A 393 -6.01 19.39 0.98
N PRO A 394 -5.83 20.72 1.15
CA PRO A 394 -6.95 21.64 1.31
C PRO A 394 -7.91 21.70 0.11
N VAL A 395 -7.39 21.51 -1.10
CA VAL A 395 -8.21 21.60 -2.33
C VAL A 395 -9.08 20.37 -2.49
N LEU A 396 -8.50 19.17 -2.38
CA LEU A 396 -9.25 17.95 -2.54
C LEU A 396 -10.22 17.73 -1.36
N HIS A 397 -9.87 18.16 -0.14
CA HIS A 397 -10.79 18.19 1.00
C HIS A 397 -12.02 19.07 0.72
N ARG A 398 -11.82 20.32 0.28
CA ARG A 398 -12.94 21.21 -0.09
C ARG A 398 -13.79 20.66 -1.23
N VAL A 399 -13.20 19.93 -2.18
CA VAL A 399 -13.97 19.21 -3.22
C VAL A 399 -14.85 18.14 -2.59
N LEU A 400 -14.33 17.32 -1.67
CA LEU A 400 -15.13 16.30 -0.98
C LEU A 400 -16.28 16.89 -0.18
N VAL A 401 -16.03 17.96 0.57
CA VAL A 401 -17.07 18.66 1.33
C VAL A 401 -18.14 19.18 0.38
N LYS A 402 -17.75 19.90 -0.69
CA LYS A 402 -18.71 20.47 -1.66
C LYS A 402 -19.49 19.40 -2.43
N ILE A 403 -18.87 18.29 -2.79
CA ILE A 403 -19.58 17.14 -3.37
C ILE A 403 -20.56 16.57 -2.34
N GLY A 404 -20.14 16.42 -1.08
CA GLY A 404 -21.01 15.96 0.01
C GLY A 404 -22.22 16.86 0.27
N GLU A 405 -22.07 18.18 0.16
CA GLU A 405 -23.18 19.14 0.25
C GLU A 405 -24.19 18.98 -0.89
N LEU A 406 -23.71 18.68 -2.10
CA LEU A 406 -24.54 18.60 -3.31
C LEU A 406 -25.19 17.22 -3.50
N THR A 407 -24.53 16.14 -3.07
CA THR A 407 -24.97 14.75 -3.32
C THR A 407 -25.35 14.00 -2.05
N GLY A 408 -24.99 14.52 -0.87
CA GLY A 408 -25.06 13.82 0.41
C GLY A 408 -23.91 12.85 0.66
N VAL A 409 -22.97 12.69 -0.30
CA VAL A 409 -21.90 11.68 -0.31
C VAL A 409 -20.52 12.33 -0.50
N PRO A 410 -19.79 12.67 0.57
CA PRO A 410 -18.45 13.28 0.53
C PRO A 410 -17.36 12.23 0.26
N ILE A 411 -17.58 11.34 -0.72
CA ILE A 411 -16.70 10.23 -1.07
C ILE A 411 -16.44 10.25 -2.57
N LEU A 412 -15.16 10.12 -2.95
CA LEU A 412 -14.75 9.85 -4.32
C LEU A 412 -14.07 8.49 -4.42
N MET A 413 -14.13 7.88 -5.59
CA MET A 413 -13.20 6.84 -5.97
C MET A 413 -11.79 7.43 -6.06
N ASN A 414 -10.78 6.71 -5.61
CA ASN A 414 -9.39 7.05 -5.81
C ASN A 414 -8.60 5.82 -6.28
N SER A 415 -7.92 5.96 -7.42
CA SER A 415 -7.03 4.95 -7.98
C SER A 415 -5.76 5.59 -8.48
N SER A 416 -4.67 4.83 -8.50
CA SER A 416 -3.38 5.28 -9.00
C SER A 416 -3.44 5.84 -10.43
N PHE A 417 -2.85 7.00 -10.69
CA PHE A 417 -2.74 7.55 -12.04
C PHE A 417 -1.58 6.87 -12.79
N ASN A 418 -1.94 5.82 -13.53
CA ASN A 418 -1.07 5.02 -14.40
C ASN A 418 -1.95 4.11 -15.28
N VAL A 419 -1.38 3.46 -16.29
CA VAL A 419 -2.06 2.33 -16.96
C VAL A 419 -1.47 1.01 -16.47
N MET A 420 -2.01 -0.13 -16.91
CA MET A 420 -1.50 -1.44 -16.49
C MET A 420 -0.01 -1.60 -16.82
N ASN A 421 0.75 -2.16 -15.89
CA ASN A 421 2.20 -2.41 -16.00
C ASN A 421 3.11 -1.18 -16.04
N GLU A 422 2.58 0.02 -15.79
CA GLU A 422 3.38 1.24 -15.57
C GLU A 422 3.42 1.63 -14.09
N PRO A 423 4.49 2.29 -13.61
CA PRO A 423 4.48 2.94 -12.29
C PRO A 423 3.50 4.11 -12.25
N ILE A 424 3.22 4.63 -11.06
CA ILE A 424 2.49 5.91 -10.89
C ILE A 424 3.28 7.01 -11.61
N ILE A 425 2.57 7.86 -12.36
CA ILE A 425 3.16 9.02 -13.03
C ILE A 425 3.79 10.00 -12.03
N ASP A 426 4.83 10.72 -12.44
CA ASP A 426 5.54 11.64 -11.54
C ASP A 426 5.66 13.07 -12.11
N THR A 427 5.92 13.21 -13.41
CA THR A 427 6.03 14.52 -14.10
C THR A 427 4.75 14.96 -14.80
N PRO A 428 4.56 16.26 -15.10
CA PRO A 428 3.48 16.72 -15.96
C PRO A 428 3.48 16.05 -17.34
N GLU A 429 4.66 15.77 -17.91
CA GLU A 429 4.81 15.07 -19.18
C GLU A 429 4.30 13.63 -19.09
N ASP A 430 4.62 12.93 -17.99
CA ASP A 430 4.05 11.60 -17.72
C ASP A 430 2.52 11.66 -17.61
N ALA A 431 1.98 12.70 -16.95
CA ALA A 431 0.55 12.92 -16.81
C ALA A 431 -0.16 13.10 -18.15
N PHE A 432 0.38 13.94 -19.04
CA PHE A 432 -0.16 14.09 -20.40
C PHE A 432 -0.09 12.78 -21.19
N ARG A 433 1.08 12.13 -21.22
CA ARG A 433 1.24 10.85 -21.93
C ARG A 433 0.23 9.82 -21.43
N ASN A 434 0.10 9.66 -20.11
CA ASN A 434 -0.80 8.67 -19.54
C ASN A 434 -2.28 9.03 -19.77
N PHE A 435 -2.64 10.32 -19.68
CA PHE A 435 -4.00 10.79 -19.98
C PHE A 435 -4.44 10.41 -21.40
N PHE A 436 -3.62 10.71 -22.42
CA PHE A 436 -3.92 10.38 -23.82
C PHE A 436 -3.95 8.86 -24.09
N ASN A 437 -3.20 8.07 -23.31
CA ASN A 437 -3.19 6.60 -23.42
C ASN A 437 -4.27 5.91 -22.55
N SER A 438 -5.00 6.67 -21.74
CA SER A 438 -6.08 6.20 -20.88
C SER A 438 -7.45 6.58 -21.46
N GLU A 439 -8.52 6.05 -20.90
CA GLU A 439 -9.89 6.48 -21.21
C GLU A 439 -10.44 7.52 -20.21
N ALA A 440 -9.58 8.20 -19.44
CA ALA A 440 -10.02 9.30 -18.58
C ALA A 440 -10.59 10.45 -19.43
N ASP A 441 -11.57 11.15 -18.89
CA ASP A 441 -12.35 12.16 -19.63
C ASP A 441 -11.64 13.52 -19.64
N VAL A 442 -11.04 13.91 -18.51
CA VAL A 442 -10.43 15.24 -18.33
C VAL A 442 -9.15 15.11 -17.50
N LEU A 443 -8.13 15.90 -17.84
CA LEU A 443 -6.89 16.03 -17.08
C LEU A 443 -6.84 17.38 -16.39
N TYR A 444 -6.46 17.36 -15.12
CA TYR A 444 -6.10 18.55 -14.37
C TYR A 444 -4.62 18.47 -13.96
N ILE A 445 -3.84 19.48 -14.35
CA ILE A 445 -2.48 19.67 -13.88
C ILE A 445 -2.41 21.05 -13.24
N ASN A 446 -2.15 21.07 -11.93
CA ASN A 446 -2.07 22.31 -11.15
C ASN A 446 -3.26 23.26 -11.45
N GLY A 447 -4.48 22.70 -11.40
CA GLY A 447 -5.75 23.42 -11.56
C GLY A 447 -6.12 23.79 -12.99
N LYS A 448 -5.19 23.67 -13.94
CA LYS A 448 -5.49 23.85 -15.36
C LYS A 448 -6.11 22.59 -15.92
N ARG A 449 -7.26 22.77 -16.57
CA ARG A 449 -8.10 21.72 -17.17
C ARG A 449 -7.70 21.48 -18.62
N TYR A 450 -7.65 20.21 -19.03
CA TYR A 450 -7.33 19.76 -20.38
C TYR A 450 -8.32 18.67 -20.81
N GLU A 451 -8.79 18.74 -22.05
CA GLU A 451 -9.63 17.74 -22.70
C GLU A 451 -8.85 17.12 -23.87
N LYS A 452 -9.34 15.98 -24.37
CA LYS A 452 -8.76 15.28 -25.52
C LYS A 452 -9.13 15.92 -26.85
#